data_AF-A0AA40D7U1-F1
#
_entry.id   AF-A0AA40D7U1-F1
#
_cell.length_a   1.000
_cell.length_b   1.000
_cell.length_c   1.000
_cell.angle_alpha   90.00
_cell.angle_beta   90.00
_cell.angle_gamma   90.00
#
_symmetry.space_group_name_H-M   'P 1'
#
loop_
_entity.id
_entity.type
_entity.pdbx_description
1 polymer ?
#
loop_
_entity_poly.entity_id
_entity_poly.type
_entity_poly.pdbx_seq_one_letter_code
_entity_poly.pdbx_strand_id
1 'polypeptide(L)'
;MNSFRVARTALRAARPAAFRAPIAQRRGYAEAASDKLKLSLALPHSTIFKSSEVVQVNIASESGDMGLLANHVPAIEQLKPGLIEVIEEQGGSKQWFASGGFAVMQPDNTLSINAVEAYPVEDFSAESVRNQIAEAQKVAIGSGSEVDIAEAQIELEVLERLQAALK
;
A
#
# COMPACT_ATOMS: atom_id res chain seq x y z
N MET A 1 48.41 25.43 86.59
CA MET A 1 47.09 24.79 86.46
C MET A 1 46.69 24.79 84.98
N ASN A 2 46.33 23.61 84.45
CA ASN A 2 45.62 23.28 83.21
C ASN A 2 46.20 23.78 81.87
N SER A 3 46.78 22.92 81.03
CA SER A 3 46.16 21.96 80.07
C SER A 3 45.20 22.62 79.08
N PHE A 4 45.42 22.48 77.76
CA PHE A 4 44.44 21.98 76.77
C PHE A 4 44.99 21.94 75.33
N ARG A 5 45.28 20.70 74.95
CA ARG A 5 45.20 19.96 73.67
C ARG A 5 44.35 20.47 72.47
N VAL A 6 44.81 20.04 71.26
CA VAL A 6 44.16 19.75 69.93
C VAL A 6 43.62 20.95 69.10
N ALA A 7 43.53 20.96 67.75
CA ALA A 7 43.64 19.94 66.71
C ALA A 7 43.96 20.57 65.32
N ARG A 8 44.54 19.76 64.42
CA ARG A 8 44.75 20.08 63.00
C ARG A 8 43.42 20.01 62.23
N THR A 9 43.04 21.08 61.56
CA THR A 9 41.89 21.10 60.63
C THR A 9 42.35 20.77 59.21
N ALA A 10 41.80 19.68 58.66
CA ALA A 10 42.02 19.26 57.29
C ALA A 10 41.16 20.10 56.33
N LEU A 11 41.78 20.69 55.29
CA LEU A 11 41.08 21.29 54.16
C LEU A 11 40.44 20.17 53.31
N ARG A 12 39.12 20.09 53.33
CA ARG A 12 38.33 19.24 52.43
C ARG A 12 38.26 19.93 51.06
N ALA A 13 38.92 19.35 50.06
CA ALA A 13 38.77 19.76 48.66
C ALA A 13 37.35 19.44 48.17
N ALA A 14 36.60 20.47 47.77
CA ALA A 14 35.30 20.33 47.13
C ALA A 14 35.47 20.31 45.60
N ARG A 15 35.07 19.20 44.96
CA ARG A 15 34.76 19.10 43.52
C ARG A 15 33.45 18.29 43.40
N PRO A 16 32.72 18.37 42.27
CA PRO A 16 31.79 19.44 41.93
C PRO A 16 30.35 18.89 41.87
N ALA A 17 29.35 19.66 42.29
CA ALA A 17 27.95 19.33 41.98
C ALA A 17 27.58 20.03 40.67
N ALA A 18 27.90 19.40 39.53
CA ALA A 18 27.31 19.79 38.27
C ALA A 18 25.80 19.50 38.35
N PHE A 19 24.98 20.55 38.46
CA PHE A 19 23.54 20.45 38.30
C PHE A 19 23.24 19.94 36.90
N ARG A 20 22.95 18.65 36.78
CA ARG A 20 22.46 18.03 35.56
C ARG A 20 21.03 18.52 35.39
N ALA A 21 20.83 19.54 34.57
CA ALA A 21 19.49 19.98 34.18
C ALA A 21 18.70 18.76 33.67
N PRO A 22 17.43 18.57 34.06
CA PRO A 22 16.62 17.54 33.46
C PRO A 22 16.54 17.88 31.97
N ILE A 23 17.03 16.97 31.13
CA ILE A 23 16.73 17.01 29.70
C ILE A 23 15.21 16.90 29.66
N ALA A 24 14.53 18.03 29.46
CA ALA A 24 13.11 18.05 29.20
C ALA A 24 12.93 17.29 27.90
N GLN A 25 12.69 15.99 28.01
CA GLN A 25 12.11 15.21 26.92
C GLN A 25 10.77 15.88 26.65
N ARG A 26 10.76 16.82 25.70
CA ARG A 26 9.54 17.23 25.03
C ARG A 26 8.93 15.91 24.57
N ARG A 27 7.86 15.49 25.23
CA ARG A 27 6.96 14.50 24.66
C ARG A 27 6.48 15.15 23.38
N GLY A 28 7.07 14.78 22.25
CA GLY A 28 6.48 15.07 20.97
C GLY A 28 5.10 14.43 21.03
N TYR A 29 4.05 15.25 21.01
CA TYR A 29 2.74 14.75 20.65
C TYR A 29 2.95 14.05 19.30
N ALA A 30 2.52 12.80 19.21
CA ALA A 30 2.46 12.11 17.93
C ALA A 30 1.83 13.09 16.94
N GLU A 31 2.59 13.41 15.88
CA GLU A 31 2.09 14.18 14.76
C GLU A 31 0.75 13.54 14.38
N ALA A 32 -0.32 14.33 14.31
CA ALA A 32 -1.64 13.82 13.99
C ALA A 32 -1.50 12.94 12.75
N ALA A 33 -1.67 11.63 12.92
CA ALA A 33 -1.57 10.69 11.83
C ALA A 33 -2.55 11.20 10.78
N SER A 34 -2.05 11.59 9.62
CA SER A 34 -2.93 12.06 8.57
C SER A 34 -3.89 10.92 8.27
N ASP A 35 -5.19 11.12 8.49
CA ASP A 35 -6.24 10.15 8.13
C ASP A 35 -6.34 9.93 6.61
N LYS A 36 -5.43 10.53 5.84
CA LYS A 36 -5.39 10.52 4.39
C LYS A 36 -4.24 9.67 3.89
N LEU A 37 -4.56 8.82 2.92
CA LEU A 37 -3.61 8.00 2.18
C LEU A 37 -3.21 8.75 0.91
N LYS A 38 -1.90 8.80 0.60
CA LYS A 38 -1.43 9.34 -0.68
C LYS A 38 -1.33 8.22 -1.70
N LEU A 39 -2.20 8.24 -2.71
CA LEU A 39 -2.21 7.26 -3.78
C LEU A 39 -1.43 7.76 -5.00
N SER A 40 -0.55 6.90 -5.51
CA SER A 40 0.04 7.01 -6.84
C SER A 40 -0.33 5.74 -7.63
N LEU A 41 -1.05 5.89 -8.74
CA LEU A 41 -1.38 4.79 -9.66
C LEU A 41 -0.75 5.10 -11.01
N ALA A 42 0.25 4.30 -11.38
CA ALA A 42 1.04 4.52 -12.57
C ALA A 42 1.02 3.29 -13.49
N LEU A 43 1.01 3.59 -14.79
CA LEU A 43 1.19 2.67 -15.91
C LEU A 43 2.50 3.04 -16.61
N PRO A 44 3.08 2.14 -17.42
CA PRO A 44 4.28 2.47 -18.21
C PRO A 44 4.06 3.65 -19.17
N HIS A 45 2.84 3.82 -19.69
CA HIS A 45 2.51 4.84 -20.69
C HIS A 45 1.79 6.07 -20.13
N SER A 46 1.15 5.96 -18.96
CA SER A 46 0.34 7.04 -18.37
C SER A 46 0.28 6.95 -16.85
N THR A 47 -0.11 8.03 -16.18
CA THR A 47 -0.28 8.04 -14.72
C THR A 47 -1.70 8.47 -14.42
N ILE A 48 -2.51 7.57 -13.85
CA ILE A 48 -3.93 7.82 -13.53
C ILE A 48 -4.02 8.71 -12.29
N PHE A 49 -3.29 8.36 -11.22
CA PHE A 49 -3.24 9.13 -9.98
C PHE A 49 -1.83 9.57 -9.65
N LYS A 50 -1.67 10.85 -9.31
CA LYS A 50 -0.38 11.44 -8.95
C LYS A 50 -0.45 12.03 -7.54
N SER A 51 -0.07 11.23 -6.56
CA SER A 51 -0.03 11.61 -5.14
C SER A 51 -1.34 12.25 -4.68
N SER A 52 -2.46 11.63 -5.03
CA SER A 52 -3.79 12.11 -4.69
C SER A 52 -4.18 11.64 -3.29
N GLU A 53 -4.84 12.50 -2.53
CA GLU A 53 -5.35 12.16 -1.20
C GLU A 53 -6.63 11.32 -1.34
N VAL A 54 -6.60 10.10 -0.81
CA VAL A 54 -7.71 9.14 -0.85
C VAL A 54 -7.96 8.60 0.56
N VAL A 55 -9.17 8.12 0.80
CA VAL A 55 -9.57 7.58 2.10
C VAL A 55 -9.22 6.09 2.17
N GLN A 56 -9.56 5.36 1.11
CA GLN A 56 -9.41 3.92 1.05
C GLN A 56 -9.15 3.48 -0.40
N VAL A 57 -8.34 2.45 -0.55
CA VAL A 57 -8.08 1.79 -1.83
C VAL A 57 -8.27 0.29 -1.66
N ASN A 58 -9.16 -0.31 -2.44
CA ASN A 58 -9.35 -1.75 -2.47
C ASN A 58 -8.60 -2.33 -3.68
N ILE A 59 -7.82 -3.38 -3.44
CA ILE A 59 -7.02 -4.06 -4.46
C ILE A 59 -7.25 -5.57 -4.43
N ALA A 60 -7.16 -6.21 -5.60
CA ALA A 60 -7.08 -7.66 -5.72
C ALA A 60 -5.61 -8.10 -5.69
N SER A 61 -5.17 -8.71 -4.58
CA SER A 61 -3.79 -9.18 -4.41
C SER A 61 -3.66 -10.69 -4.55
N GLU A 62 -2.42 -11.18 -4.66
CA GLU A 62 -2.16 -12.61 -4.74
C GLU A 62 -2.70 -13.38 -3.53
N SER A 63 -2.56 -12.73 -2.37
CA SER A 63 -2.97 -13.19 -1.04
C SER A 63 -4.49 -13.08 -0.80
N GLY A 64 -5.23 -12.40 -1.69
CA GLY A 64 -6.66 -12.13 -1.57
C GLY A 64 -7.02 -10.64 -1.74
N ASP A 65 -8.30 -10.30 -1.60
CA ASP A 65 -8.72 -8.91 -1.71
C ASP A 65 -8.40 -8.13 -0.43
N MET A 66 -7.84 -6.94 -0.58
CA MET A 66 -7.39 -6.11 0.55
C MET A 66 -7.86 -4.67 0.40
N GLY A 67 -8.34 -4.08 1.49
CA GLY A 67 -8.61 -2.66 1.61
C GLY A 67 -7.49 -1.96 2.37
N LEU A 68 -6.79 -1.04 1.72
CA LEU A 68 -5.75 -0.21 2.33
C LEU A 68 -6.33 1.14 2.75
N LEU A 69 -6.16 1.46 4.02
CA LEU A 69 -6.50 2.76 4.61
C LEU A 69 -5.22 3.49 5.07
N ALA A 70 -5.38 4.70 5.58
CA ALA A 70 -4.31 5.42 6.24
C ALA A 70 -3.69 4.61 7.39
N ASN A 71 -2.37 4.68 7.56
CA ASN A 71 -1.59 3.96 8.57
C ASN A 71 -1.65 2.42 8.48
N HIS A 72 -1.85 1.89 7.26
CA HIS A 72 -1.68 0.45 7.01
C HIS A 72 -0.23 0.00 7.21
N VAL A 73 -0.04 -1.30 7.51
CA VAL A 73 1.28 -1.89 7.66
C VAL A 73 2.05 -1.77 6.33
N PRO A 74 3.33 -1.35 6.35
CA PRO A 74 4.17 -1.33 5.15
C PRO A 74 4.29 -2.73 4.55
N ALA A 75 3.94 -2.87 3.28
CA ALA A 75 3.85 -4.15 2.59
C ALA A 75 4.08 -3.99 1.09
N ILE A 76 4.57 -5.06 0.46
CA ILE A 76 4.68 -5.18 -0.99
C ILE A 76 3.87 -6.41 -1.38
N GLU A 77 2.88 -6.21 -2.23
CA GLU A 77 1.95 -7.27 -2.63
C GLU A 77 1.85 -7.31 -4.15
N GLN A 78 1.86 -8.52 -4.70
CA GLN A 78 1.60 -8.76 -6.12
C GLN A 78 0.09 -8.63 -6.37
N LEU A 79 -0.28 -7.94 -7.45
CA LEU A 79 -1.66 -7.78 -7.86
C LEU A 79 -2.06 -8.88 -8.83
N LYS A 80 -3.24 -9.47 -8.59
CA LYS A 80 -3.93 -10.31 -9.58
C LYS A 80 -4.65 -9.44 -10.61
N PRO A 81 -4.95 -9.97 -11.80
CA PRO A 81 -5.91 -9.34 -12.70
C PRO A 81 -7.25 -9.16 -11.95
N GLY A 82 -7.72 -7.92 -11.85
CA GLY A 82 -8.86 -7.61 -11.00
C GLY A 82 -9.17 -6.13 -10.87
N LEU A 83 -10.15 -5.85 -10.01
CA LEU A 83 -10.65 -4.50 -9.79
C LEU A 83 -9.79 -3.76 -8.75
N ILE A 84 -9.48 -2.51 -9.07
CA ILE A 84 -8.94 -1.52 -8.14
C ILE A 84 -10.02 -0.47 -7.93
N GLU A 85 -10.48 -0.37 -6.69
CA GLU A 85 -11.46 0.65 -6.30
C GLU A 85 -10.78 1.71 -5.44
N VAL A 86 -10.96 2.97 -5.80
CA VAL A 86 -10.44 4.11 -5.06
C VAL A 86 -11.60 4.93 -4.52
N ILE A 87 -11.62 5.10 -3.21
CA ILE A 87 -12.63 5.90 -2.49
C ILE A 87 -12.02 7.25 -2.12
N GLU A 88 -12.53 8.30 -2.75
CA GLU A 88 -12.12 9.69 -2.51
C GLU A 88 -12.91 10.31 -1.34
N GLU A 89 -12.38 11.41 -0.76
CA GLU A 89 -12.98 12.06 0.43
C GLU A 89 -14.44 12.51 0.25
N GLN A 90 -14.85 12.80 -0.98
CA GLN A 90 -16.19 13.28 -1.30
C GLN A 90 -17.21 12.15 -1.46
N GLY A 91 -16.84 10.90 -1.13
CA GLY A 91 -17.69 9.72 -1.30
C GLY A 91 -17.77 9.22 -2.75
N GLY A 92 -16.98 9.79 -3.66
CA GLY A 92 -16.83 9.27 -5.01
C GLY A 92 -16.01 7.97 -4.98
N SER A 93 -16.59 6.89 -5.48
CA SER A 93 -15.86 5.66 -5.80
C SER A 93 -15.54 5.67 -7.29
N LYS A 94 -14.28 5.40 -7.63
CA LYS A 94 -13.84 5.19 -9.01
C LYS A 94 -13.19 3.83 -9.11
N GLN A 95 -13.50 3.13 -10.19
CA GLN A 95 -13.17 1.72 -10.37
C GLN A 95 -12.38 1.52 -11.67
N TRP A 96 -11.25 0.83 -11.55
CA TRP A 96 -10.41 0.45 -12.68
C TRP A 96 -10.20 -1.05 -12.67
N PHE A 97 -10.26 -1.66 -13.85
CA PHE A 97 -9.79 -3.02 -14.04
C PHE A 97 -8.32 -2.99 -14.41
N ALA A 98 -7.47 -3.62 -13.61
CA ALA A 98 -6.04 -3.72 -13.85
C ALA A 98 -5.67 -5.14 -14.30
N SER A 99 -4.74 -5.25 -15.25
CA SER A 99 -4.24 -6.53 -15.75
C SER A 99 -3.33 -7.26 -14.76
N GLY A 100 -2.84 -6.57 -13.72
CA GLY A 100 -1.88 -7.06 -12.74
C GLY A 100 -0.78 -6.04 -12.47
N GLY A 101 0.13 -6.34 -11.54
CA GLY A 101 1.17 -5.41 -11.13
C GLY A 101 1.64 -5.59 -9.69
N PHE A 102 2.06 -4.49 -9.06
CA PHE A 102 2.50 -4.47 -7.66
C PHE A 102 1.92 -3.27 -6.92
N ALA A 103 1.49 -3.53 -5.69
CA ALA A 103 1.12 -2.50 -4.73
C ALA A 103 2.20 -2.43 -3.64
N VAL A 104 2.69 -1.21 -3.38
CA VAL A 104 3.73 -0.93 -2.38
C VAL A 104 3.17 0.10 -1.41
N MET A 105 2.93 -0.33 -0.17
CA MET A 105 2.59 0.54 0.94
C MET A 105 3.85 0.92 1.71
N GLN A 106 4.13 2.22 1.78
CA GLN A 106 5.29 2.79 2.44
C GLN A 106 4.91 3.28 3.85
N PRO A 107 5.85 3.32 4.83
CA PRO A 107 5.56 3.77 6.21
C PRO A 107 5.14 5.23 6.35
N ASP A 108 5.23 6.04 5.29
CA ASP A 108 4.87 7.45 5.26
C ASP A 108 3.43 7.70 4.76
N ASN A 109 2.58 6.66 4.78
CA ASN A 109 1.21 6.68 4.23
C ASN A 109 1.16 6.95 2.71
N THR A 110 2.21 6.56 1.98
CA THR A 110 2.21 6.56 0.52
C THR A 110 1.93 5.15 -0.02
N LEU A 111 0.85 5.00 -0.77
CA LEU A 111 0.53 3.81 -1.54
C LEU A 111 0.89 4.04 -3.01
N SER A 112 1.83 3.23 -3.51
CA SER A 112 2.23 3.21 -4.92
C SER A 112 1.74 1.94 -5.58
N ILE A 113 0.85 2.06 -6.55
CA ILE A 113 0.36 0.97 -7.38
C ILE A 113 0.95 1.14 -8.77
N ASN A 114 1.68 0.12 -9.22
CA ASN A 114 2.20 0.05 -10.57
C ASN A 114 1.53 -1.12 -11.29
N ALA A 115 0.75 -0.83 -12.33
CA ALA A 115 0.08 -1.82 -13.16
C ALA A 115 0.58 -1.75 -14.60
N VAL A 116 0.47 -2.85 -15.36
CA VAL A 116 0.86 -2.84 -16.78
C VAL A 116 -0.20 -2.12 -17.61
N GLU A 117 -1.45 -2.54 -17.49
CA GLU A 117 -2.61 -1.91 -18.10
C GLU A 117 -3.72 -1.72 -17.06
N ALA A 118 -4.45 -0.61 -17.15
CA ALA A 118 -5.61 -0.33 -16.32
C ALA A 118 -6.59 0.57 -17.07
N TYR A 119 -7.85 0.15 -17.12
CA TYR A 119 -8.93 0.86 -17.80
C TYR A 119 -10.13 0.99 -16.87
N PRO A 120 -10.93 2.07 -16.99
CA PRO A 120 -12.14 2.19 -16.20
C PRO A 120 -13.16 1.12 -16.62
N VAL A 121 -13.97 0.66 -15.67
CA VAL A 121 -14.90 -0.46 -15.89
C VAL A 121 -15.95 -0.16 -16.98
N GLU A 122 -16.29 1.12 -17.14
CA GLU A 122 -17.25 1.61 -18.13
C GLU A 122 -16.82 1.46 -19.59
N ASP A 123 -15.52 1.31 -19.86
CA ASP A 123 -14.99 1.13 -21.21
C ASP A 123 -15.16 -0.32 -21.72
N PHE A 124 -15.54 -1.25 -20.85
CA PHE A 124 -15.66 -2.67 -21.20
C PHE A 124 -17.09 -3.05 -21.59
N SER A 125 -17.22 -3.78 -22.70
CA SER A 125 -18.49 -4.39 -23.12
C SER A 125 -18.63 -5.82 -22.59
N ALA A 126 -19.66 -6.07 -21.79
CA ALA A 126 -19.96 -7.41 -21.27
C ALA A 126 -20.25 -8.45 -22.37
N GLU A 127 -20.73 -8.02 -23.54
CA GLU A 127 -20.97 -8.91 -24.67
C GLU A 127 -19.65 -9.37 -25.32
N SER A 128 -18.72 -8.44 -25.52
CA SER A 128 -17.39 -8.73 -26.06
C SER A 128 -16.62 -9.68 -25.15
N VAL A 129 -16.67 -9.45 -23.83
CA VAL A 129 -16.01 -10.31 -22.84
C VAL A 129 -16.57 -11.73 -22.88
N ARG A 130 -17.91 -11.91 -22.97
CA ARG A 130 -18.52 -13.25 -23.09
C ARG A 130 -18.10 -13.97 -24.36
N ASN A 131 -18.01 -13.25 -25.48
CA ASN A 131 -17.57 -13.83 -26.74
C ASN A 131 -16.11 -14.29 -26.67
N GLN A 132 -15.23 -13.47 -26.08
CA GLN A 132 -13.81 -13.80 -25.87
C GLN A 132 -13.65 -15.01 -24.93
N ILE A 133 -14.42 -15.09 -23.85
CA ILE A 133 -14.42 -16.28 -22.96
C ILE A 133 -14.76 -17.54 -23.74
N ALA A 134 -15.79 -17.49 -24.58
CA ALA A 134 -16.20 -18.65 -25.37
C ALA A 134 -15.16 -19.06 -26.43
N GLU A 135 -14.35 -18.12 -26.92
CA GLU A 135 -13.24 -18.38 -27.83
C GLU A 135 -12.04 -18.98 -27.09
N ALA A 136 -11.59 -18.35 -26.00
CA ALA A 136 -10.49 -18.83 -25.17
C ALA A 136 -10.78 -20.23 -24.60
N GLN A 137 -12.03 -20.51 -24.17
CA GLN A 137 -12.46 -21.84 -23.71
C GLN A 137 -12.31 -22.92 -24.78
N LYS A 138 -12.59 -22.62 -26.05
CA LYS A 138 -12.44 -23.59 -27.15
C LYS A 138 -10.98 -23.93 -27.39
N VAL A 139 -10.09 -22.94 -27.29
CA VAL A 139 -8.64 -23.14 -27.45
C VAL A 139 -8.09 -23.94 -26.27
N ALA A 140 -8.51 -23.61 -25.03
CA ALA A 140 -8.07 -24.30 -23.82
C ALA A 140 -8.46 -25.79 -23.76
N ILE A 141 -9.61 -26.17 -24.34
CA ILE A 141 -10.09 -27.56 -24.42
C ILE A 141 -9.58 -28.27 -25.69
N GLY A 142 -9.02 -27.51 -26.64
CA GLY A 142 -8.52 -28.01 -27.90
C GLY A 142 -7.28 -28.90 -27.77
N SER A 143 -6.82 -29.41 -28.91
CA SER A 143 -5.61 -30.24 -29.03
C SER A 143 -4.44 -29.45 -29.64
N GLY A 144 -4.31 -28.17 -29.24
CA GLY A 144 -3.23 -27.29 -29.66
C GLY A 144 -1.88 -27.66 -29.04
N SER A 145 -0.86 -26.82 -29.28
CA SER A 145 0.41 -27.00 -28.58
C SER A 145 0.25 -26.71 -27.08
N GLU A 146 1.11 -27.29 -26.24
CA GLU A 146 1.06 -27.04 -24.78
C GLU A 146 1.19 -25.55 -24.43
N VAL A 147 1.89 -24.78 -25.27
CA VAL A 147 2.06 -23.33 -25.12
C VAL A 147 0.74 -22.61 -25.40
N ASP A 148 0.06 -22.95 -26.50
CA ASP A 148 -1.24 -22.32 -26.85
C ASP A 148 -2.30 -22.59 -25.78
N ILE A 149 -2.29 -23.81 -25.21
CA ILE A 149 -3.21 -24.17 -24.13
C ILE A 149 -2.91 -23.37 -22.86
N ALA A 150 -1.63 -23.18 -22.52
CA ALA A 150 -1.23 -22.39 -21.37
C ALA A 150 -1.59 -20.90 -21.52
N GLU A 151 -1.37 -20.32 -22.71
CA GLU A 151 -1.76 -18.94 -23.01
C GLU A 151 -3.27 -18.75 -22.92
N ALA A 152 -4.05 -19.67 -23.50
CA ALA A 152 -5.51 -19.65 -23.42
C ALA A 152 -6.04 -19.77 -21.98
N GLN A 153 -5.35 -20.52 -21.11
CA GLN A 153 -5.69 -20.60 -19.68
C GLN A 153 -5.48 -19.28 -18.95
N ILE A 154 -4.36 -18.59 -19.22
CA ILE A 154 -4.08 -17.27 -18.63
C ILE A 154 -5.10 -16.24 -19.14
N GLU A 155 -5.41 -16.25 -20.44
CA GLU A 155 -6.41 -15.36 -21.02
C GLU A 155 -7.79 -15.60 -20.38
N LEU A 156 -8.19 -16.87 -20.23
CA LEU A 156 -9.44 -17.25 -19.60
C LEU A 156 -9.51 -16.79 -18.14
N GLU A 157 -8.43 -16.93 -17.36
CA GLU A 157 -8.37 -16.42 -15.99
C GLU A 157 -8.66 -14.91 -15.94
N VAL A 158 -8.00 -14.12 -16.79
CA VAL A 158 -8.19 -12.66 -16.84
C VAL A 158 -9.63 -12.30 -17.22
N LEU A 159 -10.17 -12.96 -18.25
CA LEU A 159 -11.52 -12.69 -18.75
C LEU A 159 -12.61 -13.08 -17.75
N GLU A 160 -12.45 -14.18 -17.01
CA GLU A 160 -13.38 -14.57 -15.96
C GLU A 160 -13.42 -13.53 -14.83
N ARG A 161 -12.26 -13.01 -14.44
CA ARG A 161 -12.18 -11.91 -13.45
C ARG A 161 -12.83 -10.63 -13.97
N LEU A 162 -12.60 -10.29 -15.23
CA LEU A 162 -13.25 -9.15 -15.87
C LEU A 162 -14.77 -9.31 -15.92
N GLN A 163 -15.26 -10.51 -16.27
CA GLN A 163 -16.70 -10.80 -16.25
C GLN A 163 -17.29 -10.68 -14.84
N ALA A 164 -16.55 -11.10 -13.80
CA ALA A 164 -16.98 -10.96 -12.41
C ALA A 164 -17.08 -9.48 -11.99
N ALA A 165 -16.19 -8.63 -12.50
CA ALA A 165 -16.19 -7.19 -12.22
C ALA A 165 -17.29 -6.40 -12.96
N LEU A 166 -17.83 -6.94 -14.05
CA LEU A 166 -18.87 -6.29 -14.88
C LEU A 166 -20.32 -6.64 -14.48
N LYS A 167 -20.51 -7.46 -13.44
CA LYS A 167 -21.83 -7.85 -12.92
C LYS A 167 -22.39 -6.80 -11.96
#